data_AF-A0A3D4PBX4-F1
#
_entry.id   AF-A0A3D4PBX4-F1
#
_cell.length_a   1.000
_cell.length_b   1.000
_cell.length_c   1.000
_cell.angle_alpha   90.00
_cell.angle_beta   90.00
_cell.angle_gamma   90.00
#
_symmetry.space_group_name_H-M   'P 1'
#
loop_
_entity.id
_entity.type
_entity.pdbx_description
1 polymer ?
#
loop_
_entity_poly.entity_id
_entity_poly.type
_entity_poly.pdbx_seq_one_letter_code
_entity_poly.pdbx_strand_id
1 'polypeptide(L)'
;PGQVIPVEPEFAFDLPSNERLWNWYFWSLGLLMGSLLLASIPAWLALPGRRWLTWIICYRSLALTLGALGTTWLSFWTQEFVFTWPLCLFVAFEPVLASVSISRQKSKSFWKDRLPLIGFVAVSIVYYWLCKRLSLVFEWAFLAGPILALPIGLWEWRVKPNSAVRVMLIVFLKLLTFSCFWGSGVLVFWLRYE
;
A
#
# COMPACT_ATOMS: atom_id res chain seq x y z
N PRO A 1 -22.18 -8.22 19.63
CA PRO A 1 -22.18 -7.86 18.20
C PRO A 1 -21.02 -6.90 17.89
N GLY A 2 -19.97 -7.42 17.25
CA GLY A 2 -18.63 -6.84 17.23
C GLY A 2 -18.51 -5.50 16.51
N GLN A 3 -18.09 -4.47 17.25
CA GLN A 3 -17.55 -3.23 16.71
C GLN A 3 -16.27 -3.55 15.93
N VAL A 4 -16.27 -3.25 14.63
CA VAL A 4 -15.11 -3.46 13.75
C VAL A 4 -14.09 -2.32 13.93
N ILE A 5 -14.51 -1.16 14.44
CA ILE A 5 -13.65 0.00 14.72
C ILE A 5 -14.05 0.58 16.09
N PRO A 6 -13.09 0.85 17.00
CA PRO A 6 -13.37 1.33 18.35
C PRO A 6 -13.76 2.81 18.42
N VAL A 7 -13.43 3.59 17.38
CA VAL A 7 -13.77 5.01 17.24
C VAL A 7 -14.43 5.19 15.88
N GLU A 8 -15.74 5.45 15.88
CA GLU A 8 -16.45 5.84 14.66
C GLU A 8 -16.08 7.30 14.31
N PRO A 9 -15.88 7.65 13.03
CA PRO A 9 -15.71 9.05 12.66
C PRO A 9 -16.95 9.85 13.11
N GLU A 10 -16.75 10.96 13.83
CA GLU A 10 -17.84 11.82 14.33
C GLU A 10 -18.84 12.21 13.22
N PHE A 11 -18.38 12.24 11.97
CA PHE A 11 -19.22 12.37 10.78
C PHE A 11 -18.70 11.45 9.64
N ALA A 12 -19.29 10.26 9.49
CA ALA A 12 -18.93 9.29 8.45
C ALA A 12 -19.12 9.81 7.00
N PHE A 13 -19.93 10.87 6.84
CA PHE A 13 -20.27 11.48 5.56
C PHE A 13 -19.55 12.81 5.29
N ASP A 14 -18.81 13.36 6.26
CA ASP A 14 -18.10 14.62 6.04
C ASP A 14 -16.81 14.37 5.27
N LEU A 15 -16.56 15.24 4.29
CA LEU A 15 -15.28 15.25 3.58
C LEU A 15 -14.14 15.45 4.59
N PRO A 16 -13.09 14.61 4.55
CA PRO A 16 -11.94 14.82 5.39
C PRO A 16 -11.29 16.16 5.03
N SER A 17 -10.98 16.96 6.04
CA SER A 17 -10.17 18.16 5.85
C SER A 17 -8.81 17.80 5.27
N ASN A 18 -8.18 18.73 4.54
CA ASN A 18 -6.85 18.53 3.97
C ASN A 18 -5.82 18.12 5.04
N GLU A 19 -5.94 18.66 6.26
CA GLU A 19 -5.11 18.28 7.40
C GLU A 19 -5.26 16.81 7.79
N ARG A 20 -6.49 16.28 7.80
CA ARG A 20 -6.75 14.86 8.06
C ARG A 20 -6.19 13.96 6.98
N LEU A 21 -6.32 14.35 5.70
CA LEU A 21 -5.72 13.61 4.58
C LEU A 21 -4.19 13.54 4.71
N TRP A 22 -3.53 14.64 5.08
CA TRP A 22 -2.09 14.66 5.34
C TRP A 22 -1.71 13.80 6.53
N ASN A 23 -2.48 13.85 7.62
CA ASN A 23 -2.24 13.01 8.80
C ASN A 23 -2.30 11.51 8.44
N TRP A 24 -3.35 11.08 7.72
CA TRP A 24 -3.49 9.69 7.26
C TRP A 24 -2.36 9.27 6.31
N TYR A 25 -1.93 10.17 5.44
CA TYR A 25 -0.78 9.95 4.57
C TYR A 25 0.49 9.71 5.39
N PHE A 26 0.81 10.55 6.37
CA PHE A 26 2.01 10.42 7.19
C PHE A 26 1.99 9.15 8.04
N TRP A 27 0.84 8.77 8.60
CA TRP A 27 0.69 7.49 9.29
C TRP A 27 0.95 6.31 8.36
N SER A 28 0.32 6.29 7.18
CA SER A 28 0.50 5.21 6.21
C SER A 28 1.94 5.13 5.69
N LEU A 29 2.57 6.28 5.43
CA LEU A 29 3.97 6.39 5.01
C LEU A 29 4.91 5.93 6.14
N GLY A 30 4.63 6.29 7.38
CA GLY A 30 5.37 5.86 8.56
C GLY A 30 5.29 4.36 8.77
N LEU A 31 4.11 3.75 8.61
CA LEU A 31 3.92 2.29 8.67
C LEU A 31 4.67 1.58 7.54
N LEU A 32 4.66 2.13 6.32
CA LEU A 32 5.45 1.60 5.20
C LEU A 32 6.95 1.67 5.49
N MET A 33 7.44 2.83 5.94
CA MET A 33 8.84 3.02 6.31
C MET A 33 9.26 2.05 7.42
N GLY A 34 8.46 1.95 8.49
CA GLY A 34 8.69 1.01 9.59
C GLY A 34 8.74 -0.44 9.10
N SER A 35 7.84 -0.83 8.19
CA SER A 35 7.82 -2.17 7.61
C SER A 35 9.08 -2.46 6.78
N LEU A 36 9.54 -1.50 5.97
CA LEU A 36 10.76 -1.62 5.16
C LEU A 36 12.02 -1.76 6.03
N LEU A 37 12.10 -0.99 7.11
CA LEU A 37 13.22 -1.04 8.05
C LEU A 37 13.22 -2.36 8.84
N LEU A 38 12.07 -2.73 9.44
CA LEU A 38 11.94 -3.94 10.26
C LEU A 38 12.17 -5.22 9.46
N ALA A 39 11.79 -5.24 8.18
CA ALA A 39 12.07 -6.37 7.30
C ALA A 39 13.57 -6.63 7.08
N SER A 40 14.44 -5.65 7.37
CA SER A 40 15.90 -5.82 7.28
C SER A 40 16.44 -6.80 8.32
N ILE A 41 15.77 -6.93 9.48
CA ILE A 41 16.16 -7.85 10.56
C ILE A 41 16.13 -9.31 10.08
N PRO A 42 14.99 -9.88 9.64
CA PRO A 42 14.94 -11.26 9.13
C PRO A 42 15.74 -11.43 7.84
N ALA A 43 15.86 -10.38 7.00
CA ALA A 43 16.66 -10.43 5.79
C ALA A 43 18.17 -10.56 6.08
N TRP A 44 18.65 -9.95 7.17
CA TRP A 44 20.06 -10.06 7.58
C TRP A 44 20.41 -11.46 8.10
N LEU A 45 19.46 -12.09 8.80
CA LEU A 45 19.56 -13.47 9.29
C LEU A 45 19.41 -14.53 8.18
N ALA A 46 18.82 -14.17 7.04
CA ALA A 46 18.62 -15.09 5.93
C ALA A 46 19.92 -15.41 5.16
N LEU A 47 19.92 -16.58 4.51
CA LEU A 47 20.99 -17.02 3.61
C LEU A 47 21.27 -15.95 2.54
N PRO A 48 22.55 -15.68 2.17
CA PRO A 48 22.93 -14.62 1.23
C PRO A 48 22.13 -14.59 -0.08
N GLY A 49 21.82 -15.75 -0.65
CA GLY A 49 21.04 -15.86 -1.90
C GLY A 49 19.53 -15.64 -1.74
N ARG A 50 19.01 -15.58 -0.51
CA ARG A 50 17.57 -15.40 -0.20
C ARG A 50 17.25 -14.07 0.46
N ARG A 51 18.25 -13.30 0.91
CA ARG A 51 18.05 -12.04 1.67
C ARG A 51 17.05 -11.09 1.03
N TRP A 52 17.17 -10.86 -0.28
CA TRP A 52 16.27 -9.97 -1.01
C TRP A 52 14.83 -10.49 -1.05
N LEU A 53 14.65 -11.79 -1.29
CA LEU A 53 13.33 -12.41 -1.28
C LEU A 53 12.70 -12.36 0.11
N THR A 54 13.47 -12.70 1.15
CA THR A 54 13.04 -12.62 2.55
C THR A 54 12.63 -11.18 2.90
N TRP A 55 13.45 -10.19 2.55
CA TRP A 55 13.13 -8.79 2.76
C TRP A 55 11.80 -8.41 2.10
N ILE A 56 11.60 -8.79 0.83
CA ILE A 56 10.35 -8.53 0.11
C ILE A 56 9.14 -9.14 0.79
N ILE A 57 9.21 -10.42 1.14
CA ILE A 57 8.09 -11.13 1.77
C ILE A 57 7.79 -10.52 3.15
N CYS A 58 8.82 -10.22 3.94
CA CYS A 58 8.67 -9.67 5.28
C CYS A 58 8.08 -8.26 5.26
N TYR A 59 8.61 -7.32 4.45
CA TYR A 59 8.06 -5.95 4.47
C TYR A 59 6.63 -5.94 3.94
N ARG A 60 6.30 -6.74 2.94
CA ARG A 60 4.93 -6.81 2.40
C ARG A 60 3.97 -7.36 3.43
N SER A 61 4.36 -8.43 4.11
CA SER A 61 3.53 -9.04 5.15
C SER A 61 3.30 -8.05 6.30
N LEU A 62 4.37 -7.37 6.75
CA LEU A 62 4.28 -6.34 7.79
C LEU A 62 3.44 -5.14 7.36
N ALA A 63 3.66 -4.60 6.15
CA ALA A 63 2.92 -3.44 5.66
C ALA A 63 1.44 -3.78 5.42
N LEU A 64 1.13 -5.02 5.01
CA LEU A 64 -0.25 -5.48 4.86
C LEU A 64 -0.94 -5.62 6.22
N THR A 65 -0.31 -6.24 7.21
CA THR A 65 -0.88 -6.41 8.55
C THR A 65 -1.01 -5.08 9.29
N LEU A 66 0.03 -4.25 9.26
CA LEU A 66 0.02 -2.90 9.84
C LEU A 66 -0.95 -1.98 9.10
N GLY A 67 -1.07 -2.09 7.78
CA GLY A 67 -2.06 -1.33 7.02
C GLY A 67 -3.50 -1.71 7.39
N ALA A 68 -3.78 -3.01 7.57
CA ALA A 68 -5.11 -3.52 7.87
C ALA A 68 -5.53 -3.22 9.32
N LEU A 69 -4.63 -3.50 10.27
CA LEU A 69 -4.86 -3.31 11.70
C LEU A 69 -4.59 -1.87 12.17
N GLY A 70 -3.80 -1.12 11.41
CA GLY A 70 -3.38 0.24 11.74
C GLY A 70 -4.55 1.19 11.91
N THR A 71 -5.60 1.03 11.09
CA THR A 71 -6.81 1.86 11.22
C THR A 71 -7.49 1.62 12.55
N THR A 72 -7.53 0.38 13.05
CA THR A 72 -8.11 0.07 14.37
C THR A 72 -7.22 0.53 15.51
N TRP A 73 -5.92 0.19 15.45
CA TRP A 73 -4.98 0.44 16.54
C TRP A 73 -4.63 1.93 16.67
N LEU A 74 -4.31 2.60 15.57
CA LEU A 74 -3.98 4.02 15.59
C LEU A 74 -5.19 4.85 15.98
N SER A 75 -6.39 4.52 15.47
CA SER A 75 -7.58 5.28 15.86
C SER A 75 -7.93 5.12 17.33
N PHE A 76 -7.66 3.96 17.93
CA PHE A 76 -7.78 3.79 19.37
C PHE A 76 -6.73 4.61 20.14
N TRP A 77 -5.50 4.73 19.63
CA TRP A 77 -4.43 5.43 20.32
C TRP A 77 -4.52 6.96 20.20
N THR A 78 -4.84 7.46 19.00
CA THR A 78 -4.98 8.91 18.75
C THR A 78 -6.35 9.44 19.14
N GLN A 79 -7.32 8.56 19.44
CA GLN A 79 -8.74 8.90 19.65
C GLN A 79 -9.36 9.62 18.43
N GLU A 80 -8.72 9.51 17.27
CA GLU A 80 -9.14 10.11 15.99
C GLU A 80 -9.15 9.04 14.91
N PHE A 81 -10.08 9.08 13.98
CA PHE A 81 -10.08 8.12 12.86
C PHE A 81 -8.85 8.30 11.96
N VAL A 82 -7.99 7.28 11.87
CA VAL A 82 -6.79 7.24 11.01
C VAL A 82 -6.95 6.18 9.93
N PHE A 83 -7.01 6.61 8.66
CA PHE A 83 -7.25 5.69 7.55
C PHE A 83 -5.95 5.16 6.92
N THR A 84 -5.62 3.89 7.20
CA THR A 84 -4.36 3.25 6.74
C THR A 84 -4.56 2.17 5.67
N TRP A 85 -5.80 1.82 5.34
CA TRP A 85 -6.12 0.78 4.35
C TRP A 85 -5.57 1.03 2.93
N PRO A 86 -5.34 2.27 2.45
CA PRO A 86 -4.67 2.48 1.17
C PRO A 86 -3.27 1.85 1.10
N LEU A 87 -2.59 1.66 2.25
CA LEU A 87 -1.34 0.92 2.31
C LEU A 87 -1.50 -0.54 1.87
N CYS A 88 -2.60 -1.20 2.26
CA CYS A 88 -2.88 -2.58 1.84
C CYS A 88 -3.08 -2.70 0.33
N LEU A 89 -3.79 -1.73 -0.27
CA LEU A 89 -3.98 -1.67 -1.72
C LEU A 89 -2.64 -1.51 -2.44
N PHE A 90 -1.79 -0.60 -1.95
CA PHE A 90 -0.46 -0.39 -2.51
C PHE A 90 0.40 -1.66 -2.45
N VAL A 91 0.46 -2.32 -1.29
CA VAL A 91 1.23 -3.56 -1.11
C VAL A 91 0.70 -4.70 -2.00
N ALA A 92 -0.62 -4.80 -2.16
CA ALA A 92 -1.24 -5.78 -3.06
C ALA A 92 -1.01 -5.45 -4.55
N PHE A 93 -0.76 -4.19 -4.87
CA PHE A 93 -0.48 -3.73 -6.24
C PHE A 93 0.96 -4.03 -6.68
N GLU A 94 1.95 -4.00 -5.79
CA GLU A 94 3.35 -4.20 -6.20
C GLU A 94 3.65 -5.54 -6.92
N PRO A 95 3.07 -6.70 -6.53
CA PRO A 95 3.20 -7.94 -7.30
C PRO A 95 2.68 -7.83 -8.73
N VAL A 96 1.63 -7.01 -8.96
CA VAL A 96 1.08 -6.76 -10.30
C VAL A 96 2.11 -6.03 -11.16
N LEU A 97 2.76 -4.99 -10.62
CA LEU A 97 3.84 -4.27 -11.31
C LEU A 97 4.98 -5.21 -11.73
N ALA A 98 5.39 -6.11 -10.83
CA ALA A 98 6.42 -7.10 -11.13
C ALA A 98 5.98 -8.08 -12.25
N SER A 99 4.70 -8.49 -12.27
CA SER A 99 4.20 -9.40 -13.31
C SER A 99 4.17 -8.78 -14.71
N VAL A 100 3.86 -7.48 -14.81
CA VAL A 100 3.80 -6.71 -16.06
C VAL A 100 5.20 -6.51 -16.64
N SER A 101 6.19 -6.20 -15.79
CA SER A 101 7.58 -6.02 -16.24
C SER A 101 8.21 -7.32 -16.75
N ILE A 102 7.96 -8.44 -16.05
CA ILE A 102 8.40 -9.79 -16.44
C ILE A 102 7.73 -10.22 -17.76
N SER A 103 6.54 -9.69 -18.08
CA SER A 103 5.80 -10.02 -19.31
C SER A 103 6.48 -9.70 -20.59
N ARG A 104 7.35 -8.70 -20.58
CA ARG A 104 8.01 -8.23 -21.78
C ARG A 104 9.20 -9.11 -22.17
N GLN A 105 9.63 -10.07 -21.35
CA GLN A 105 10.96 -10.67 -21.49
C GLN A 105 11.09 -12.17 -21.81
N LYS A 106 10.11 -13.07 -21.58
CA LYS A 106 10.09 -14.46 -22.13
C LYS A 106 8.87 -15.28 -21.69
N SER A 107 8.53 -16.28 -22.52
CA SER A 107 7.46 -17.31 -22.40
C SER A 107 6.87 -17.52 -21.00
N LYS A 108 5.55 -17.35 -20.87
CA LYS A 108 4.87 -17.22 -19.57
C LYS A 108 3.90 -18.36 -19.33
N SER A 109 4.05 -18.97 -18.15
CA SER A 109 2.97 -19.72 -17.52
C SER A 109 1.81 -18.76 -17.23
N PHE A 110 0.66 -19.03 -17.82
CA PHE A 110 -0.58 -18.26 -17.68
C PHE A 110 -0.95 -17.92 -16.23
N TRP A 111 -0.61 -18.82 -15.28
CA TRP A 111 -0.93 -18.67 -13.87
C TRP A 111 0.00 -17.72 -13.11
N LYS A 112 1.28 -17.62 -13.51
CA LYS A 112 2.24 -16.73 -12.83
C LYS A 112 1.91 -15.25 -12.99
N ASP A 113 1.20 -14.89 -14.05
CA ASP A 113 0.84 -13.50 -14.34
C ASP A 113 -0.54 -13.12 -13.81
N ARG A 114 -1.47 -14.08 -13.82
CA ARG A 114 -2.83 -13.84 -13.36
C ARG A 114 -2.94 -13.88 -11.85
N LEU A 115 -2.12 -14.65 -11.14
CA LEU A 115 -2.21 -14.77 -9.68
C LEU A 115 -2.01 -13.42 -8.96
N PRO A 116 -1.00 -12.60 -9.28
CA PRO A 116 -0.86 -11.25 -8.72
C PRO A 116 -2.07 -10.35 -8.99
N LEU A 117 -2.60 -10.40 -10.22
CA LEU A 117 -3.75 -9.60 -10.64
C LEU A 117 -5.02 -10.02 -9.88
N ILE A 118 -5.29 -11.32 -9.77
CA ILE A 118 -6.43 -11.86 -9.01
C ILE A 118 -6.32 -11.47 -7.55
N GLY A 119 -5.12 -11.56 -6.96
CA GLY A 119 -4.86 -11.13 -5.58
C GLY A 119 -5.16 -9.65 -5.38
N PHE A 120 -4.68 -8.78 -6.28
CA PHE A 120 -4.97 -7.35 -6.21
C PHE A 120 -6.47 -7.06 -6.34
N VAL A 121 -7.15 -7.65 -7.32
CA VAL A 121 -8.61 -7.50 -7.51
C VAL A 121 -9.38 -7.96 -6.26
N ALA A 122 -9.01 -9.09 -5.66
CA ALA A 122 -9.63 -9.57 -4.44
C ALA A 122 -9.46 -8.57 -3.27
N VAL A 123 -8.25 -8.03 -3.08
CA VAL A 123 -7.98 -7.02 -2.05
C VAL A 123 -8.76 -5.72 -2.33
N SER A 124 -8.85 -5.28 -3.58
CA SER A 124 -9.65 -4.13 -3.99
C SER A 124 -11.14 -4.32 -3.71
N ILE A 125 -11.69 -5.52 -3.97
CA ILE A 125 -13.08 -5.85 -3.66
C ILE A 125 -13.33 -5.83 -2.16
N VAL A 126 -12.44 -6.43 -1.36
CA VAL A 126 -12.55 -6.43 0.11
C VAL A 126 -12.47 -5.00 0.65
N TYR A 127 -11.52 -4.21 0.17
CA TYR A 127 -11.40 -2.79 0.50
C TYR A 127 -12.70 -2.04 0.19
N TYR A 128 -13.22 -2.19 -1.03
CA TYR A 128 -14.46 -1.54 -1.46
C TYR A 128 -15.63 -1.94 -0.56
N TRP A 129 -15.79 -3.23 -0.30
CA TRP A 129 -16.88 -3.75 0.52
C TRP A 129 -16.80 -3.26 1.97
N LEU A 130 -15.60 -3.21 2.56
CA LEU A 130 -15.40 -2.68 3.90
C LEU A 130 -15.68 -1.16 3.96
N CYS A 131 -15.18 -0.39 2.99
CA CYS A 131 -15.45 1.05 2.93
C CYS A 131 -16.94 1.33 2.75
N LYS A 132 -17.63 0.56 1.89
CA LYS A 132 -19.07 0.66 1.68
C LYS A 132 -19.86 0.32 2.95
N ARG A 133 -19.46 -0.72 3.67
CA ARG A 133 -20.10 -1.13 4.94
C ARG A 133 -19.97 -0.06 6.02
N LEU A 134 -18.88 0.71 5.99
CA LEU A 134 -18.61 1.82 6.90
C LEU A 134 -19.12 3.17 6.35
N SER A 135 -19.81 3.17 5.21
CA SER A 135 -20.32 4.37 4.53
C SER A 135 -19.26 5.44 4.25
N LEU A 136 -18.00 5.03 4.04
CA LEU A 136 -16.89 5.96 3.79
C LEU A 136 -16.97 6.52 2.35
N VAL A 137 -17.08 7.83 2.22
CA VAL A 137 -17.22 8.56 0.95
C VAL A 137 -16.05 8.30 -0.02
N PHE A 138 -14.88 7.96 0.49
CA PHE A 138 -13.64 7.72 -0.27
C PHE A 138 -13.48 6.27 -0.75
N GLU A 139 -14.53 5.45 -0.70
CA GLU A 139 -14.55 4.03 -1.13
C GLU A 139 -13.99 3.76 -2.54
N TRP A 140 -14.09 4.72 -3.46
CA TRP A 140 -13.58 4.57 -4.84
C TRP A 140 -12.28 5.32 -5.10
N ALA A 141 -11.96 6.34 -4.31
CA ALA A 141 -10.89 7.29 -4.62
C ALA A 141 -9.53 6.59 -4.72
N PHE A 142 -9.17 5.80 -3.71
CA PHE A 142 -7.89 5.11 -3.66
C PHE A 142 -7.77 3.90 -4.59
N LEU A 143 -8.86 3.45 -5.22
CA LEU A 143 -8.80 2.45 -6.30
C LEU A 143 -8.15 3.02 -7.57
N ALA A 144 -8.14 4.34 -7.74
CA ALA A 144 -7.40 5.02 -8.80
C ALA A 144 -5.88 5.11 -8.52
N GLY A 145 -5.44 4.77 -7.31
CA GLY A 145 -4.03 4.81 -6.89
C GLY A 145 -3.02 4.25 -7.90
N PRO A 146 -3.28 3.11 -8.56
CA PRO A 146 -2.38 2.55 -9.57
C PRO A 146 -1.99 3.51 -10.71
N ILE A 147 -2.84 4.48 -11.08
CA ILE A 147 -2.64 5.31 -12.28
C ILE A 147 -1.32 6.09 -12.23
N LEU A 148 -1.06 6.84 -11.16
CA LEU A 148 0.21 7.58 -10.99
C LEU A 148 1.35 6.71 -10.44
N ALA A 149 1.03 5.60 -9.77
CA ALA A 149 2.03 4.69 -9.21
C ALA A 149 2.74 3.85 -10.29
N LEU A 150 2.04 3.52 -11.39
CA LEU A 150 2.56 2.73 -12.52
C LEU A 150 3.93 3.19 -13.06
N PRO A 151 4.13 4.46 -13.47
CA PRO A 151 5.38 4.89 -14.09
C PRO A 151 6.59 4.73 -13.15
N ILE A 152 6.43 5.08 -11.88
CA ILE A 152 7.52 5.03 -10.89
C ILE A 152 7.81 3.59 -10.48
N GLY A 153 6.78 2.78 -10.23
CA GLY A 153 6.95 1.38 -9.87
C GLY A 153 7.56 0.53 -10.98
N LEU A 154 7.31 0.86 -12.25
CA LEU A 154 8.02 0.23 -13.38
C LEU A 154 9.51 0.63 -13.43
N TRP A 155 9.85 1.82 -12.96
CA TRP A 155 11.24 2.28 -12.87
C TRP A 155 11.99 1.59 -11.73
N GLU A 156 11.36 1.41 -10.57
CA GLU A 156 11.90 0.66 -9.43
C GLU A 156 12.44 -0.71 -9.85
N TRP A 157 11.68 -1.45 -10.68
CA TRP A 157 12.07 -2.79 -11.14
C TRP A 157 13.34 -2.83 -11.98
N ARG A 158 13.74 -1.71 -12.60
CA ARG A 158 14.98 -1.62 -13.38
C ARG A 158 16.21 -1.53 -12.48
N VAL A 159 16.04 -1.17 -11.21
CA VAL A 159 17.14 -1.01 -10.25
C VAL A 159 17.48 -2.36 -9.61
N LYS A 160 18.69 -2.86 -9.89
CA LYS A 160 19.19 -4.10 -9.25
C LYS A 160 19.81 -3.81 -7.88
N PRO A 161 19.45 -4.56 -6.81
CA PRO A 161 19.97 -4.37 -5.46
C PRO A 161 21.39 -4.95 -5.32
N ASN A 162 22.39 -4.27 -5.91
CA ASN A 162 23.79 -4.73 -5.86
C ASN A 162 24.65 -3.94 -4.86
N SER A 163 24.18 -2.81 -4.36
CA SER A 163 24.92 -1.95 -3.43
C SER A 163 23.96 -1.32 -2.42
N ALA A 164 24.49 -0.92 -1.25
CA ALA A 164 23.70 -0.24 -0.22
C ALA A 164 23.01 1.03 -0.74
N VAL A 165 23.71 1.80 -1.58
CA VAL A 165 23.14 3.00 -2.25
C VAL A 165 21.92 2.64 -3.10
N ARG A 166 21.97 1.52 -3.84
CA ARG A 166 20.83 1.07 -4.64
C ARG A 166 19.69 0.54 -3.79
N VAL A 167 19.97 -0.09 -2.64
CA VAL A 167 18.92 -0.48 -1.68
C VAL A 167 18.23 0.76 -1.12
N MET A 168 18.99 1.78 -0.71
CA MET A 168 18.43 3.06 -0.27
C MET A 168 17.60 3.74 -1.36
N LEU A 169 18.07 3.69 -2.62
CA LEU A 169 17.29 4.18 -3.76
C LEU A 169 15.99 3.39 -3.96
N ILE A 170 15.99 2.06 -3.79
CA ILE A 170 14.77 1.26 -3.87
C ILE A 170 13.80 1.63 -2.74
N VAL A 171 14.28 1.80 -1.51
CA VAL A 171 13.45 2.27 -0.38
C VAL A 171 12.84 3.63 -0.70
N PHE A 172 13.63 4.57 -1.18
CA PHE A 172 13.15 5.89 -1.60
C PHE A 172 12.10 5.79 -2.72
N LEU A 173 12.36 4.98 -3.75
CA LEU A 173 11.41 4.76 -4.85
C LEU A 173 10.11 4.12 -4.38
N LYS A 174 10.14 3.22 -3.40
CA LYS A 174 8.92 2.65 -2.81
C LYS A 174 8.07 3.70 -2.11
N LEU A 175 8.71 4.54 -1.30
CA LEU A 175 8.03 5.64 -0.62
C LEU A 175 7.44 6.61 -1.64
N LEU A 176 8.21 6.97 -2.68
CA LEU A 176 7.75 7.83 -3.76
C LEU A 176 6.59 7.20 -4.56
N THR A 177 6.66 5.90 -4.85
CA THR A 177 5.59 5.18 -5.55
C THR A 177 4.31 5.16 -4.71
N PHE A 178 4.43 4.98 -3.39
CA PHE A 178 3.31 5.11 -2.46
C PHE A 178 2.77 6.54 -2.41
N SER A 179 3.62 7.56 -2.40
CA SER A 179 3.19 8.97 -2.47
C SER A 179 2.41 9.27 -3.75
N CYS A 180 2.84 8.74 -4.89
CA CYS A 180 2.09 8.88 -6.15
C CYS A 180 0.79 8.07 -6.14
N PHE A 181 0.79 6.88 -5.54
CA PHE A 181 -0.43 6.10 -5.32
C PHE A 181 -1.45 6.89 -4.50
N TRP A 182 -1.02 7.46 -3.37
CA TRP A 182 -1.85 8.29 -2.52
C TRP A 182 -2.35 9.54 -3.25
N GLY A 183 -1.44 10.27 -3.90
CA GLY A 183 -1.75 11.48 -4.65
C GLY A 183 -2.78 11.25 -5.76
N SER A 184 -2.74 10.10 -6.43
CA SER A 184 -3.76 9.74 -7.44
C SER A 184 -5.14 9.56 -6.81
N GLY A 185 -5.20 8.97 -5.61
CA GLY A 185 -6.44 8.81 -4.87
C GLY A 185 -7.01 10.17 -4.45
N VAL A 186 -6.17 11.05 -3.90
CA VAL A 186 -6.57 12.42 -3.51
C VAL A 186 -7.01 13.24 -4.72
N LEU A 187 -6.32 13.13 -5.86
CA LEU A 187 -6.67 13.87 -7.07
C LEU A 187 -8.04 13.45 -7.62
N VAL A 188 -8.34 12.14 -7.66
CA VAL A 188 -9.67 11.66 -8.07
C VAL A 188 -10.74 12.05 -7.05
N PHE A 189 -10.37 12.10 -5.76
CA PHE A 189 -11.26 12.59 -4.72
C PHE A 189 -11.63 14.06 -4.94
N TRP A 190 -10.66 14.95 -5.16
CA TRP A 190 -10.91 16.37 -5.45
C TRP A 190 -11.72 16.57 -6.73
N LEU A 191 -11.37 15.89 -7.83
CA LEU A 191 -12.10 16.01 -9.11
C LEU A 191 -13.59 15.63 -9.04
N ARG A 192 -14.01 14.86 -8.03
CA ARG A 192 -15.38 14.40 -7.90
C ARG A 192 -16.23 15.23 -6.94
N TYR A 193 -15.60 15.86 -5.95
CA TYR A 193 -16.28 16.52 -4.85
C TYR A 193 -16.01 18.04 -4.77
N GLU A 194 -15.11 18.56 -5.60
CA GLU A 194 -15.00 19.99 -5.94
C GLU A 194 -15.65 20.25 -7.32
#